data_AF-A0A356BUC9-F1
#
_entry.id   AF-A0A356BUC9-F1
#
_cell.length_a   1.000
_cell.length_b   1.000
_cell.length_c   1.000
_cell.angle_alpha   90.00
_cell.angle_beta   90.00
_cell.angle_gamma   90.00
#
_symmetry.space_group_name_H-M   'P 1'
#
loop_
_entity.id
_entity.type
_entity.pdbx_description
1 polymer ?
#
loop_
_entity_poly.entity_id
_entity_poly.type
_entity_poly.pdbx_seq_one_letter_code
_entity_poly.pdbx_strand_id
1 'polypeptide(L)'
;IAGIMEWKKNNTFGTTAFTSYGLFWLSFVGLSVMPEIGWAGQSSRTAMGCYLFMWGLFTLGLFMGTLRISKALQVVFASLTALFWLLAVGNFTGSASTLVFAGYVGIFCGFSAIYAALAQVLNELYGRELLPIGPIK
;
A
#
# COMPACT_ATOMS: atom_id res chain seq x y z
N ILE A 1 -14.50 1.44 0.35
CA ILE A 1 -15.50 1.43 -0.75
C ILE A 1 -15.06 0.49 -1.87
N ALA A 2 -13.96 0.77 -2.59
CA ALA A 2 -13.48 -0.09 -3.67
C ALA A 2 -13.38 -1.58 -3.27
N GLY A 3 -12.76 -1.89 -2.13
CA GLY A 3 -12.67 -3.27 -1.64
C GLY A 3 -14.03 -3.94 -1.37
N ILE A 4 -15.03 -3.23 -0.86
CA ILE A 4 -16.38 -3.78 -0.66
C ILE A 4 -17.03 -4.10 -2.01
N MET A 5 -16.76 -3.30 -3.04
CA MET A 5 -17.29 -3.52 -4.39
C MET A 5 -16.61 -4.69 -5.10
N GLU A 6 -15.34 -4.97 -4.82
CA GLU A 6 -14.61 -6.14 -5.35
C GLU A 6 -15.21 -7.47 -4.89
N TRP A 7 -15.84 -7.50 -3.70
CA TRP A 7 -16.52 -8.70 -3.21
C TRP A 7 -17.67 -9.11 -4.13
N LYS A 8 -18.41 -8.13 -4.68
CA LYS A 8 -19.47 -8.39 -5.67
C LYS A 8 -18.95 -8.94 -7.00
N LYS A 9 -17.63 -8.81 -7.26
CA LYS A 9 -16.94 -9.35 -8.43
C LYS A 9 -16.24 -10.69 -8.14
N ASN A 10 -16.46 -11.28 -6.97
CA ASN A 10 -15.73 -12.46 -6.47
C ASN A 10 -14.21 -12.29 -6.47
N ASN A 11 -13.72 -11.05 -6.38
CA ASN A 11 -12.29 -10.76 -6.33
C ASN A 11 -11.82 -10.67 -4.88
N THR A 12 -11.47 -11.81 -4.30
CA THR A 12 -10.97 -11.89 -2.91
C THR A 12 -9.71 -11.06 -2.71
N PHE A 13 -8.78 -11.09 -3.67
CA PHE A 13 -7.54 -10.31 -3.59
C PHE A 13 -7.83 -8.81 -3.49
N GLY A 14 -8.62 -8.27 -4.42
CA GLY A 14 -9.00 -6.86 -4.43
C GLY A 14 -9.82 -6.47 -3.20
N THR A 15 -10.72 -7.34 -2.76
CA THR A 15 -11.53 -7.12 -1.54
C THR A 15 -10.64 -6.93 -0.32
N THR A 16 -9.72 -7.87 -0.09
CA THR A 16 -8.79 -7.83 1.03
C THR A 16 -7.84 -6.64 0.92
N ALA A 17 -7.19 -6.45 -0.22
CA ALA A 17 -6.21 -5.38 -0.40
C ALA A 17 -6.82 -3.99 -0.20
N PHE A 18 -7.87 -3.64 -0.95
CA PHE A 18 -8.39 -2.28 -0.94
C PHE A 18 -9.16 -1.94 0.34
N THR A 19 -9.79 -2.92 0.99
CA THR A 19 -10.44 -2.68 2.28
C THR A 19 -9.39 -2.46 3.36
N SER A 20 -8.37 -3.34 3.43
CA SER A 20 -7.31 -3.22 4.43
C SER A 20 -6.51 -1.92 4.28
N TYR A 21 -6.09 -1.54 3.08
CA TYR A 21 -5.35 -0.27 2.91
C TYR A 21 -6.22 0.97 3.13
N GLY A 22 -7.53 0.89 2.89
CA GLY A 22 -8.46 1.95 3.31
C GLY A 22 -8.48 2.11 4.83
N LEU A 23 -8.52 1.00 5.57
CA LEU A 23 -8.46 0.99 7.03
C LEU A 23 -7.08 1.42 7.56
N PHE A 24 -5.98 1.03 6.89
CA PHE A 24 -4.63 1.49 7.22
C PHE A 24 -4.54 3.01 7.30
N TRP A 25 -5.08 3.72 6.29
CA TRP A 25 -5.02 5.18 6.27
C TRP A 25 -5.86 5.81 7.38
N LEU A 26 -7.04 5.25 7.64
CA LEU A 26 -7.88 5.70 8.76
C LEU A 26 -7.20 5.47 10.12
N SER A 27 -6.60 4.31 10.34
CA SER A 27 -5.86 4.03 11.59
C SER A 27 -4.60 4.88 11.70
N PHE A 28 -3.86 5.10 10.61
CA PHE A 28 -2.65 5.92 10.61
C PHE A 28 -2.95 7.40 10.92
N VAL A 29 -4.01 7.96 10.33
CA VAL A 29 -4.50 9.31 10.68
C VAL A 29 -4.97 9.33 12.12
N GLY A 30 -5.72 8.33 12.59
CA GLY A 30 -6.14 8.21 13.98
C GLY A 30 -4.97 8.26 14.97
N LEU A 31 -3.90 7.50 14.71
CA LEU A 31 -2.67 7.50 15.53
C LEU A 31 -1.99 8.88 15.58
N SER A 32 -2.17 9.70 14.56
CA SER A 32 -1.55 11.04 14.46
C SER A 32 -2.43 12.14 15.05
N VAL A 33 -3.76 12.06 14.90
CA VAL A 33 -4.71 13.11 15.29
C VAL A 33 -5.24 12.91 16.71
N MET A 34 -5.47 11.67 17.16
CA MET A 34 -6.02 11.41 18.50
C MET A 34 -5.18 12.02 19.63
N PRO A 35 -3.83 12.02 19.57
CA PRO A 35 -3.01 12.72 20.56
C PRO A 35 -3.22 14.24 20.57
N GLU A 36 -3.35 14.86 19.39
CA GLU A 36 -3.53 16.31 19.24
C GLU A 36 -4.85 16.81 19.83
N ILE A 37 -5.90 15.98 19.77
CA ILE A 37 -7.22 16.29 20.36
C ILE A 37 -7.40 15.76 21.79
N GLY A 38 -6.33 15.23 22.41
CA GLY A 38 -6.33 14.75 23.79
C GLY A 38 -7.08 13.44 24.04
N TRP A 39 -7.40 12.67 22.98
CA TRP A 39 -8.11 11.39 23.10
C TRP A 39 -7.18 10.19 23.35
N ALA A 40 -5.87 10.34 23.09
CA ALA A 40 -4.86 9.31 23.30
C ALA A 40 -3.49 9.92 23.66
N GLY A 41 -2.55 9.11 24.14
CA GLY A 41 -1.15 9.51 24.29
C GLY A 41 -0.38 9.40 22.96
N GLN A 42 0.72 10.15 22.81
CA GLN A 42 1.59 10.01 21.64
C GLN A 42 2.16 8.58 21.54
N SER A 43 2.14 8.03 20.32
CA SER A 43 2.71 6.72 20.05
C SER A 43 4.24 6.78 20.10
N SER A 44 4.87 5.79 20.75
CA SER A 44 6.33 5.68 20.72
C SER A 44 6.82 5.29 19.32
N ARG A 45 8.07 5.65 19.01
CA ARG A 45 8.73 5.24 17.76
C ARG A 45 8.73 3.72 17.57
N THR A 46 8.94 2.96 18.65
CA THR A 46 8.89 1.50 18.62
C THR A 46 7.49 0.99 18.27
N ALA A 47 6.43 1.56 18.87
CA ALA A 47 5.06 1.17 18.56
C ALA A 47 4.71 1.44 17.09
N MET A 48 5.10 2.61 16.57
CA MET A 48 4.92 2.95 15.15
C MET A 48 5.71 2.00 14.23
N GLY A 49 6.96 1.68 14.59
CA GLY A 49 7.78 0.71 13.87
C GLY A 49 7.12 -0.67 13.79
N CYS A 50 6.60 -1.19 14.90
CA CYS A 50 5.89 -2.47 14.94
C CYS A 50 4.61 -2.44 14.08
N TYR A 51 3.83 -1.37 14.17
CA TYR A 51 2.64 -1.17 13.35
C TYR A 51 2.97 -1.24 11.86
N LEU A 52 3.96 -0.46 11.40
CA LEU A 52 4.37 -0.43 10.00
C LEU A 52 5.02 -1.74 9.54
N PHE A 53 5.76 -2.42 10.42
CA PHE A 53 6.35 -3.73 10.13
C PHE A 53 5.26 -4.77 9.83
N MET A 54 4.21 -4.82 10.64
CA MET A 54 3.08 -5.73 10.43
C MET A 54 2.32 -5.42 9.15
N TRP A 55 2.16 -4.14 8.80
CA TRP A 55 1.62 -3.75 7.50
C TRP A 55 2.51 -4.22 6.35
N GLY A 56 3.83 -4.07 6.46
CA GLY A 56 4.77 -4.59 5.47
C GLY A 56 4.71 -6.11 5.31
N LEU A 57 4.56 -6.86 6.41
CA LEU A 57 4.38 -8.31 6.39
C LEU A 57 3.08 -8.72 5.67
N PHE A 58 1.98 -8.02 5.97
CA PHE A 58 0.71 -8.21 5.27
C PHE A 58 0.85 -7.90 3.76
N THR A 59 1.48 -6.78 3.42
CA THR A 59 1.74 -6.39 2.03
C THR A 59 2.59 -7.42 1.30
N LEU A 60 3.62 -8.00 1.95
CA LEU A 60 4.43 -9.07 1.37
C LEU A 60 3.58 -10.30 1.03
N GLY A 61 2.67 -10.71 1.92
CA GLY A 61 1.74 -11.80 1.64
C GLY A 61 0.89 -11.53 0.39
N LEU A 62 0.39 -10.30 0.25
CA LEU A 62 -0.35 -9.89 -0.94
C LEU A 62 0.54 -9.77 -2.19
N PHE A 63 1.78 -9.31 -2.06
CA PHE A 63 2.75 -9.27 -3.14
C PHE A 63 2.93 -10.65 -3.79
N MET A 64 3.05 -11.71 -2.98
CA MET A 64 3.12 -13.08 -3.50
C MET A 64 1.89 -13.45 -4.35
N GLY A 65 0.69 -12.96 -3.99
CA GLY A 65 -0.52 -13.10 -4.80
C GLY A 65 -0.42 -12.40 -6.16
N THR A 66 0.21 -11.22 -6.23
CA THR A 66 0.36 -10.45 -7.48
C THR A 66 1.24 -11.14 -8.53
N LEU A 67 2.08 -12.11 -8.12
CA LEU A 67 2.93 -12.88 -9.02
C LEU A 67 2.13 -13.64 -10.11
N ARG A 68 0.84 -13.90 -9.85
CA ARG A 68 -0.08 -14.52 -10.82
C ARG A 68 -1.10 -13.56 -11.45
N ILE A 69 -1.02 -12.25 -11.17
CA ILE A 69 -2.02 -11.28 -11.65
C ILE A 69 -1.44 -10.41 -12.78
N SER A 70 -0.55 -9.46 -12.45
CA SER A 70 0.03 -8.57 -13.44
C SER A 70 1.35 -7.95 -12.97
N LYS A 71 2.21 -7.58 -13.92
CA LYS A 71 3.48 -6.90 -13.64
C LYS A 71 3.28 -5.53 -12.99
N ALA A 72 2.26 -4.79 -13.41
CA ALA A 72 1.94 -3.50 -12.79
C ALA A 72 1.65 -3.66 -11.29
N LEU A 73 0.84 -4.66 -10.89
CA LEU A 73 0.56 -4.91 -9.48
C LEU A 73 1.78 -5.45 -8.73
N GLN A 74 2.64 -6.23 -9.37
CA GLN A 74 3.92 -6.67 -8.77
C GLN A 74 4.78 -5.47 -8.40
N VAL A 75 4.91 -4.47 -9.26
CA VAL A 75 5.67 -3.24 -8.98
C VAL A 75 5.06 -2.49 -7.80
N VAL A 76 3.74 -2.29 -7.79
CA VAL A 76 3.04 -1.59 -6.71
C VAL A 76 3.26 -2.31 -5.37
N PHE A 77 3.00 -3.61 -5.30
CA PHE A 77 3.09 -4.33 -4.04
C PHE A 77 4.54 -4.57 -3.58
N ALA A 78 5.49 -4.78 -4.49
CA ALA A 78 6.91 -4.88 -4.13
C ALA A 78 7.43 -3.56 -3.55
N SER A 79 7.16 -2.44 -4.22
CA SER A 79 7.57 -1.12 -3.74
C SER A 79 6.85 -0.73 -2.44
N LEU A 80 5.59 -1.12 -2.27
CA LEU A 80 4.84 -0.90 -1.04
C LEU A 80 5.37 -1.73 0.14
N THR A 81 5.75 -3.00 -0.09
CA THR A 81 6.42 -3.81 0.94
C THR A 81 7.73 -3.16 1.37
N ALA A 82 8.56 -2.74 0.40
CA ALA A 82 9.80 -2.05 0.67
C ALA A 82 9.57 -0.75 1.45
N LEU A 83 8.56 0.05 1.05
CA LEU A 83 8.17 1.27 1.74
C LEU A 83 7.85 1.02 3.22
N PHE A 84 6.95 0.08 3.52
CA PHE A 84 6.54 -0.20 4.89
C PHE A 84 7.71 -0.62 5.78
N TRP A 85 8.58 -1.49 5.28
CA TRP A 85 9.74 -1.94 6.04
C TRP A 85 10.82 -0.86 6.19
N LEU A 86 11.04 -0.03 5.17
CA LEU A 86 11.93 1.13 5.30
C LEU A 86 11.42 2.12 6.34
N LEU A 87 10.11 2.40 6.35
CA LEU A 87 9.50 3.25 7.38
C LEU A 87 9.58 2.62 8.77
N ALA A 88 9.39 1.30 8.89
CA ALA A 88 9.53 0.58 10.16
C ALA A 88 10.97 0.66 10.69
N VAL A 89 11.96 0.36 9.84
CA VAL A 89 13.39 0.47 10.19
C VAL A 89 13.75 1.91 10.56
N GLY A 90 13.27 2.90 9.80
CA GLY A 90 13.48 4.31 10.11
C GLY A 90 12.92 4.70 11.49
N ASN A 91 11.75 4.17 11.87
CA ASN A 91 11.18 4.39 13.20
C ASN A 91 11.95 3.66 14.31
N PHE A 92 12.33 2.40 14.12
CA PHE A 92 13.10 1.65 15.11
C PHE A 92 14.48 2.25 15.37
N THR A 93 15.16 2.71 14.32
CA THR A 93 16.51 3.28 14.41
C THR A 93 16.50 4.78 14.72
N GLY A 94 15.38 5.47 14.48
CA GLY A 94 15.32 6.93 14.52
C GLY A 94 16.06 7.62 13.38
N SER A 95 16.41 6.89 12.32
CA SER A 95 17.20 7.41 11.19
C SER A 95 16.36 8.30 10.26
N ALA A 96 16.61 9.62 10.31
CA ALA A 96 15.96 10.58 9.42
C ALA A 96 16.29 10.33 7.94
N SER A 97 17.53 9.93 7.62
CA SER A 97 17.94 9.63 6.25
C SER A 97 17.20 8.42 5.68
N THR A 98 16.97 7.39 6.50
CA THR A 98 16.17 6.22 6.11
C THR A 98 14.72 6.62 5.84
N LEU A 99 14.13 7.50 6.66
CA LEU A 99 12.77 7.99 6.45
C LEU A 99 12.64 8.85 5.18
N VAL A 100 13.62 9.70 4.89
CA VAL A 100 13.66 10.48 3.63
C VAL A 100 13.76 9.55 2.43
N PHE A 101 14.64 8.53 2.50
CA PHE A 101 14.75 7.54 1.44
C PHE A 101 13.45 6.75 1.24
N ALA A 102 12.79 6.35 2.33
CA ALA A 102 11.47 5.73 2.29
C ALA A 102 10.44 6.65 1.59
N GLY A 103 10.51 7.96 1.81
CA GLY A 103 9.70 8.95 1.11
C GLY A 103 9.82 8.87 -0.41
N TYR A 104 11.05 8.77 -0.95
CA TYR A 104 11.27 8.60 -2.39
C TYR A 104 10.69 7.28 -2.92
N VAL A 105 10.85 6.19 -2.17
CA VAL A 105 10.21 4.89 -2.50
C VAL A 105 8.68 5.03 -2.50
N GLY A 106 8.13 5.80 -1.55
CA GLY A 106 6.70 6.08 -1.46
C GLY A 106 6.17 6.88 -2.64
N ILE A 107 6.92 7.88 -3.11
CA ILE A 107 6.59 8.63 -4.33
C ILE A 107 6.52 7.68 -5.53
N PHE A 108 7.54 6.83 -5.72
CA PHE A 108 7.55 5.83 -6.80
C PHE A 108 6.36 4.86 -6.68
N CYS A 109 6.12 4.32 -5.49
CA CYS A 109 5.00 3.43 -5.20
C CYS A 109 3.66 4.10 -5.58
N GLY A 110 3.43 5.33 -5.13
CA GLY A 110 2.22 6.11 -5.42
C GLY A 110 1.99 6.31 -6.92
N PHE A 111 3.03 6.75 -7.64
CA PHE A 111 2.93 6.92 -9.10
C PHE A 111 2.69 5.59 -9.83
N SER A 112 3.33 4.50 -9.40
CA SER A 112 3.09 3.17 -9.99
C SER A 112 1.64 2.69 -9.78
N ALA A 113 1.05 3.00 -8.62
CA ALA A 113 -0.35 2.66 -8.33
C ALA A 113 -1.33 3.51 -9.15
N ILE A 114 -1.05 4.81 -9.29
CA ILE A 114 -1.84 5.71 -10.17
C ILE A 114 -1.77 5.21 -11.61
N TYR A 115 -0.57 4.86 -12.10
CA TYR A 115 -0.41 4.27 -13.43
C TYR A 115 -1.25 3.00 -13.59
N ALA A 116 -1.14 2.04 -12.66
CA ALA A 116 -1.88 0.78 -12.74
C ALA A 116 -3.40 1.00 -12.76
N ALA A 117 -3.91 1.93 -11.95
CA ALA A 117 -5.33 2.27 -11.92
C ALA A 117 -5.80 2.93 -13.22
N LEU A 118 -5.07 3.94 -13.71
CA LEU A 118 -5.42 4.62 -14.97
C LEU A 118 -5.32 3.68 -16.17
N ALA A 119 -4.30 2.81 -16.21
CA ALA A 119 -4.14 1.81 -17.25
C ALA A 119 -5.32 0.83 -17.29
N GLN A 120 -5.82 0.38 -16.13
CA GLN A 120 -7.02 -0.46 -16.07
C GLN A 120 -8.25 0.27 -16.63
N VAL A 121 -8.50 1.51 -16.19
CA VAL A 121 -9.65 2.30 -16.66
C VAL A 121 -9.58 2.55 -18.16
N LEU A 122 -8.43 2.99 -18.67
CA LEU A 122 -8.27 3.30 -20.09
C LEU A 122 -8.35 2.03 -20.95
N ASN A 123 -7.71 0.93 -20.56
CA ASN A 123 -7.79 -0.31 -21.33
C ASN A 123 -9.23 -0.84 -21.42
N GLU A 124 -10.00 -0.72 -20.34
CA GLU A 124 -11.42 -1.09 -20.31
C GLU A 124 -12.25 -0.18 -21.24
N LEU A 125 -12.10 1.14 -21.13
CA LEU A 125 -12.84 2.11 -21.96
C LEU A 125 -12.56 1.97 -23.45
N TYR A 126 -11.32 1.67 -23.83
CA TYR A 126 -10.93 1.52 -25.24
C TYR A 126 -11.08 0.08 -25.76
N GLY A 127 -11.45 -0.88 -24.92
CA GLY A 127 -11.63 -2.29 -25.30
C GLY A 127 -10.37 -2.97 -25.84
N ARG A 128 -9.18 -2.41 -25.58
CA ARG A 128 -7.87 -2.92 -26.03
C ARG A 128 -6.78 -2.51 -25.05
N GLU A 129 -5.62 -3.17 -25.12
CA GLU A 129 -4.45 -2.76 -24.35
C GLU A 129 -3.86 -1.46 -24.93
N LEU A 130 -4.17 -0.33 -24.29
CA LEU A 130 -3.62 0.99 -24.60
C LEU A 130 -2.39 1.29 -23.75
N LEU A 131 -2.46 1.00 -22.45
CA LEU A 131 -1.35 1.12 -21.51
C LEU A 131 -0.98 -0.28 -20.96
N PRO A 132 0.28 -0.70 -21.06
CA PRO A 132 0.66 -2.07 -20.70
C PRO A 132 0.60 -2.27 -19.19
N ILE A 133 -0.16 -3.29 -18.75
CA ILE A 133 -0.20 -3.72 -17.34
C ILE A 133 0.51 -5.06 -17.12
N GLY A 134 0.86 -5.76 -18.21
CA GLY A 134 1.55 -7.04 -18.21
C GLY A 134 0.81 -8.14 -17.45
N PRO A 135 -0.39 -8.56 -17.89
CA PRO A 135 -1.09 -9.70 -17.29
C PRO A 135 -0.23 -10.97 -17.33
N ILE A 136 -0.25 -11.75 -16.26
CA ILE A 136 0.47 -13.04 -16.20
C ILE A 136 -0.48 -14.12 -16.70
N LYS A 137 -0.01 -14.88 -17.71
CA LYS A 137 -0.72 -16.04 -18.27
C LYS A 137 -0.41 -17.31 -17.47
#